data_AF-A0A3D2S0M6-F1
#
_entry.id   AF-A0A3D2S0M6-F1
#
_cell.length_a   1.000
_cell.length_b   1.000
_cell.length_c   1.000
_cell.angle_alpha   90.00
_cell.angle_beta   90.00
_cell.angle_gamma   90.00
#
_symmetry.space_group_name_H-M   'P 1'
#
loop_
_entity.id
_entity.type
_entity.pdbx_description
1 polymer ?
#
loop_
_entity_poly.entity_id
_entity_poly.type
_entity_poly.pdbx_seq_one_letter_code
_entity_poly.pdbx_strand_id
1 'polypeptide(L)'
;MGVGPFEELKSELESMFERIAKKENILGNITRLTQLQQEIGSSASPQLRHYLENRSYKKALDFLHQGYATEHSDQPDCGRLK
;
A
#
# COMPACT_ATOMS: atom_id res chain seq x y z
N MET A 1 -5.32 -22.97 -1.74
CA MET A 1 -6.09 -21.83 -1.21
C MET A 1 -5.61 -20.60 -1.94
N GLY A 2 -6.49 -19.95 -2.72
CA GLY A 2 -6.13 -18.67 -3.34
C GLY A 2 -6.04 -17.62 -2.24
N VAL A 3 -4.87 -17.00 -2.12
CA VAL A 3 -4.67 -15.85 -1.23
C VAL A 3 -5.59 -14.74 -1.73
N GLY A 4 -6.41 -14.14 -0.86
CA GLY A 4 -7.36 -13.11 -1.29
C GLY A 4 -6.63 -11.88 -1.87
N PRO A 5 -7.27 -11.08 -2.74
CA PRO A 5 -6.61 -9.92 -3.35
C PRO A 5 -6.07 -8.90 -2.31
N PHE A 6 -6.71 -8.83 -1.14
CA PHE A 6 -6.24 -8.01 -0.02
C PHE A 6 -5.00 -8.59 0.69
N GLU A 7 -4.91 -9.91 0.82
CA GLU A 7 -3.74 -10.58 1.39
C GLU A 7 -2.54 -10.50 0.42
N GLU A 8 -2.81 -10.57 -0.88
CA GLU A 8 -1.77 -10.37 -1.90
C GLU A 8 -1.28 -8.92 -1.91
N LEU A 9 -2.19 -7.94 -1.81
CA LEU A 9 -1.84 -6.52 -1.65
C LEU A 9 -0.94 -6.30 -0.43
N LYS A 10 -1.30 -6.89 0.70
CA LYS A 10 -0.50 -6.81 1.92
C LYS A 10 0.89 -7.39 1.71
N SER A 11 0.99 -8.61 1.21
CA SER A 11 2.25 -9.31 0.97
C SER A 11 3.15 -8.51 0.01
N GLU A 12 2.55 -7.88 -1.00
CA GLU A 12 3.31 -7.15 -2.00
C GLU A 12 3.80 -5.78 -1.48
N LEU A 13 3.05 -5.15 -0.58
CA LEU A 13 3.51 -3.98 0.17
C LEU A 13 4.67 -4.35 1.10
N GLU A 14 4.58 -5.44 1.85
CA GLU A 14 5.66 -5.93 2.73
C GLU A 14 6.94 -6.23 1.94
N SER A 15 6.80 -6.97 0.84
CA SER A 15 7.87 -7.28 -0.11
C SER A 15 8.53 -6.01 -0.66
N MET A 16 7.73 -5.03 -1.08
CA MET A 16 8.25 -3.75 -1.56
C MET A 16 9.08 -3.02 -0.49
N PHE A 17 8.60 -2.95 0.75
CA PHE A 17 9.33 -2.29 1.84
C PHE A 17 10.63 -3.03 2.19
N GLU A 18 10.62 -4.36 2.18
CA GLU A 18 11.83 -5.15 2.38
C GLU A 18 12.86 -4.88 1.28
N ARG A 19 12.44 -4.84 0.02
CA ARG A 19 13.30 -4.53 -1.12
C ARG A 19 13.85 -3.10 -1.08
N ILE A 20 13.05 -2.12 -0.64
CA ILE A 20 13.53 -0.75 -0.38
C ILE A 20 14.64 -0.78 0.68
N ALA A 21 14.45 -1.50 1.79
CA ALA A 21 15.46 -1.61 2.83
C ALA A 21 16.76 -2.26 2.31
N LYS A 22 16.63 -3.23 1.40
CA LYS A 22 17.76 -3.89 0.71
C LYS A 22 18.33 -3.10 -0.48
N LYS A 23 17.76 -1.93 -0.83
CA LYS A 23 18.09 -1.12 -2.02
C LYS A 23 17.94 -1.88 -3.34
N GLU A 24 16.98 -2.80 -3.40
CA GLU A 24 16.66 -3.57 -4.59
C GLU A 24 15.64 -2.83 -5.48
N ASN A 25 15.54 -3.28 -6.73
CA ASN A 25 14.57 -2.74 -7.68
C ASN A 25 13.13 -3.10 -7.26
N ILE A 26 12.26 -2.09 -7.11
CA ILE A 26 10.85 -2.29 -6.71
C ILE A 26 9.83 -2.11 -7.84
N LEU A 27 10.28 -1.96 -9.09
CA LEU A 27 9.40 -1.62 -10.22
C LEU A 27 8.36 -2.74 -10.47
N GLY A 28 8.77 -3.99 -10.26
CA GLY A 28 7.87 -5.15 -10.28
C GLY A 28 6.77 -5.05 -9.22
N ASN A 29 7.12 -4.70 -7.98
CA ASN A 29 6.14 -4.53 -6.91
C ASN A 29 5.17 -3.39 -7.23
N ILE A 30 5.65 -2.23 -7.70
CA ILE A 30 4.78 -1.10 -8.09
C ILE A 30 3.79 -1.51 -9.19
N THR A 31 4.27 -2.25 -10.19
CA THR A 31 3.41 -2.76 -11.28
C THR A 31 2.34 -3.72 -10.75
N ARG A 32 2.69 -4.61 -9.82
CA ARG A 32 1.74 -5.55 -9.22
C ARG A 32 0.74 -4.85 -8.28
N LEU A 33 1.21 -3.91 -7.46
CA LEU A 33 0.37 -3.07 -6.60
C LEU A 33 -0.66 -2.28 -7.41
N THR A 34 -0.27 -1.75 -8.58
CA THR A 34 -1.18 -1.02 -9.47
C THR A 34 -2.28 -1.94 -10.02
N GLN A 35 -1.93 -3.18 -10.42
CA GLN A 35 -2.92 -4.17 -10.85
C GLN A 35 -3.87 -4.54 -9.71
N LEU A 36 -3.33 -4.86 -8.54
CA LEU A 36 -4.11 -5.20 -7.35
C LEU A 36 -5.05 -4.07 -6.93
N GLN A 37 -4.62 -2.81 -7.05
CA GLN A 37 -5.48 -1.66 -6.79
C GLN A 37 -6.69 -1.62 -7.73
N GLN A 38 -6.52 -1.98 -9.01
CA GLN A 38 -7.63 -2.08 -9.97
C GLN A 38 -8.52 -3.29 -9.69
N GLU A 39 -7.93 -4.44 -9.37
CA GLU A 39 -8.67 -5.68 -9.06
C GLU A 39 -9.51 -5.54 -7.79
N ILE A 40 -8.96 -4.91 -6.75
CA ILE A 40 -9.68 -4.63 -5.51
C ILE A 40 -10.74 -3.54 -5.76
N GLY A 41 -10.39 -2.49 -6.50
CA GLY A 41 -11.30 -1.46 -6.98
C GLY A 41 -12.28 -0.94 -5.92
N SER A 42 -13.57 -1.10 -6.19
CA SER A 42 -14.67 -0.67 -5.31
C SER A 42 -14.93 -1.59 -4.12
N SER A 43 -14.29 -2.77 -4.08
CA SER A 43 -14.41 -3.71 -2.95
C SER A 43 -13.56 -3.29 -1.76
N ALA A 44 -12.57 -2.40 -1.95
CA ALA A 44 -11.80 -1.81 -0.84
C ALA A 44 -12.64 -0.82 -0.04
N SER A 45 -12.36 -0.75 1.26
CA SER A 45 -12.81 0.36 2.10
C SER A 45 -12.31 1.70 1.55
N PRO A 46 -13.09 2.79 1.70
CA PRO A 46 -12.73 4.11 1.17
C PRO A 46 -11.39 4.63 1.71
N GLN A 47 -11.04 4.26 2.95
CA GLN A 47 -9.75 4.61 3.56
C GLN A 47 -8.57 3.93 2.85
N LEU A 48 -8.64 2.60 2.64
CA LEU A 48 -7.61 1.85 1.93
C LEU A 48 -7.43 2.39 0.51
N ARG A 49 -8.54 2.67 -0.18
CA ARG A 49 -8.51 3.23 -1.53
C ARG A 49 -7.82 4.58 -1.55
N HIS A 50 -8.17 5.46 -0.61
CA HIS A 50 -7.53 6.75 -0.44
C HIS A 50 -6.01 6.63 -0.20
N TYR A 51 -5.56 5.68 0.63
CA TYR A 51 -4.13 5.47 0.86
C TYR A 51 -3.40 4.98 -0.39
N LEU A 52 -4.00 4.06 -1.16
CA LEU A 52 -3.41 3.58 -2.41
C LEU A 52 -3.37 4.68 -3.49
N GLU A 53 -4.43 5.49 -3.61
CA GLU A 53 -4.51 6.61 -4.56
C GLU A 53 -3.46 7.68 -4.28
N ASN A 54 -3.20 7.99 -2.99
CA ASN A 54 -2.16 8.93 -2.58
C ASN A 54 -0.76 8.29 -2.47
N ARG A 55 -0.59 7.04 -2.94
CA ARG A 55 0.67 6.27 -2.81
C ARG A 55 1.21 6.21 -1.37
N SER A 56 0.33 6.34 -0.39
CA SER A 56 0.61 6.22 1.03
C SER A 56 0.69 4.75 1.43
N TYR A 57 1.60 4.01 0.78
CA TYR A 57 1.75 2.55 0.90
C TYR A 57 1.98 2.08 2.32
N LYS A 58 2.62 2.90 3.16
CA LYS A 58 2.83 2.59 4.57
C LYS A 58 1.52 2.64 5.38
N LYS A 59 0.67 3.65 5.13
CA LYS A 59 -0.67 3.73 5.71
C LYS A 59 -1.58 2.61 5.21
N ALA A 60 -1.49 2.28 3.92
CA ALA A 60 -2.22 1.16 3.34
C ALA A 60 -1.83 -0.17 4.00
N LEU A 61 -0.53 -0.41 4.18
CA LEU A 61 -0.04 -1.62 4.86
C LEU A 61 -0.51 -1.66 6.32
N ASP A 62 -0.38 -0.56 7.06
CA ASP A 62 -0.82 -0.50 8.45
C ASP A 62 -2.33 -0.77 8.60
N PHE A 63 -3.14 -0.18 7.70
CA PHE A 63 -4.57 -0.45 7.61
C PHE A 63 -4.87 -1.93 7.35
N LEU A 64 -4.09 -2.60 6.50
CA LEU A 64 -4.23 -4.04 6.22
C LEU A 64 -3.77 -4.93 7.38
N HIS A 65 -2.89 -4.45 8.27
CA HIS A 65 -2.46 -5.18 9.47
C HIS A 65 -3.43 -5.01 10.65
N GLN A 66 -3.90 -3.78 10.89
CA GLN A 66 -4.54 -3.40 12.16
C GLN A 66 -5.99 -2.92 11.98
N GLY A 67 -6.43 -2.67 10.74
CA GLY A 67 -7.75 -2.10 10.43
C GLY A 67 -7.82 -0.57 10.54
N TYR A 68 -6.73 0.09 10.94
CA TYR A 68 -6.57 1.54 10.96
C TYR A 68 -5.15 1.91 10.52
N ALA A 69 -4.95 3.13 10.01
CA ALA A 69 -3.61 3.63 9.73
C ALA A 69 -3.08 4.44 10.91
N THR A 70 -1.92 4.04 11.42
CA THR A 70 -1.19 4.75 12.45
C THR A 70 -0.66 6.05 11.86
N GLU A 71 -1.10 7.17 12.43
CA GLU A 71 -0.57 8.48 12.09
C GLU A 71 0.84 8.59 12.68
N HIS A 72 1.85 8.22 11.91
CA HIS A 72 3.22 8.59 12.24
C HIS A 72 3.34 10.11 12.06
N SER A 73 3.25 10.86 13.16
CA SER A 73 3.41 12.32 13.26
C SER A 73 4.75 12.88 12.78
N ASP A 74 5.61 12.08 12.14
CA ASP A 74 6.95 12.46 11.67
C ASP A 74 7.12 12.38 10.15
N GLN A 75 6.06 12.11 9.38
CA GLN A 75 6.18 12.09 7.92
C GLN A 75 5.92 13.49 7.34
N PRO A 76 6.86 14.08 6.57
CA PRO A 76 6.59 15.35 5.91
C PRO A 76 5.37 15.20 5.00
N ASP A 77 4.53 16.23 5.01
CA ASP A 77 3.29 16.35 4.28
C ASP A 77 3.54 16.21 2.76
N CYS A 78 3.60 14.98 2.24
CA CYS A 78 3.64 14.68 0.81
C CYS A 78 2.28 14.96 0.14
N GLY A 79 1.62 16.05 0.52
CA GLY A 79 0.33 16.50 0.01
C GLY A 79 0.27 18.01 -0.26
N ARG A 80 1.36 18.76 -0.05
CA ARG A 80 1.37 20.22 -0.31
C ARG A 80 2.37 20.63 -1.37
N LEU A 81 2.08 20.28 -2.62
CA LEU A 81 2.42 21.16 -3.75
C LEU A 81 1.14 21.82 -4.22
N LYS A 82 1.00 23.10 -3.84
CA LYS A 82 0.04 24.05 -4.42
C LYS A 82 0.45 24.40 -5.84
#